data_AF-A0AAU5KZN0-F1
#
_entry.id   AF-A0AAU5KZN0-F1
#
_cell.length_a   1.000
_cell.length_b   1.000
_cell.length_c   1.000
_cell.angle_alpha   90.00
_cell.angle_beta   90.00
_cell.angle_gamma   90.00
#
_symmetry.space_group_name_H-M   'P 1'
#
loop_
_entity.id
_entity.type
_entity.pdbx_description
1 polymer ?
#
loop_
_entity_poly.entity_id
_entity_poly.type
_entity_poly.pdbx_seq_one_letter_code
_entity_poly.pdbx_strand_id
1 'polypeptide(L)'
;MPVHPALTEVPTEAQIRRTSRVISAGTWVLTGAVVAVSMSTAAPFIDAHSPGYGTGPVMAVAGDGCFILSLQADSTLSRFGVSAGRWPAVFRWVTGLATVWLNIGAAALEKDLVGVVIHLIPPLLLLLVAEAGPAYRRALARLANRPQPPLAARPARVPKAARQVVNAPLFTLPAVPFTPPPPPAGALPSGPLAGAREALPAAPVNAVNTGPVHPAPEPVHPAPADPAGPTADPVPTTAEDVVDGPVYTDEPDPVNTPEPEPFTPEQEVNADTDRVDTDPPEPERLDGAEAARVIEECWRQRVPQREAARRATRSPAYVSAVYKRLGEQDDGDAGAVAA
;
A
#
# COMPACT_ATOMS: atom_id res chain seq x y z
N MET A 1 10.94 36.63 8.08
CA MET A 1 9.95 35.95 8.95
C MET A 1 10.70 35.35 10.15
N PRO A 2 10.31 35.66 11.39
CA PRO A 2 10.91 35.06 12.57
C PRO A 2 10.58 33.56 12.61
N VAL A 3 11.62 32.72 12.68
CA VAL A 3 11.48 31.27 12.81
C VAL A 3 11.01 31.00 14.25
N HIS A 4 9.82 30.43 14.41
CA HIS A 4 9.28 30.10 15.73
C HIS A 4 10.24 29.14 16.48
N PRO A 5 10.72 29.49 17.69
CA PRO A 5 11.66 28.67 18.45
C PRO A 5 11.09 27.32 18.92
N ALA A 6 9.80 27.06 18.71
CA ALA A 6 9.14 25.80 19.07
C ALA A 6 9.47 24.63 18.11
N LEU A 7 10.06 24.88 16.93
CA LEU A 7 10.36 23.84 15.93
C LEU A 7 11.78 23.26 16.02
N THR A 8 12.60 23.69 16.98
CA THR A 8 14.00 23.24 17.10
C THR A 8 14.22 22.06 18.05
N GLU A 9 13.19 21.60 18.76
CA GLU A 9 13.33 20.44 19.64
C GLU A 9 13.43 19.15 18.83
N VAL A 10 14.52 18.41 19.04
CA VAL A 10 14.72 17.08 18.43
C VAL A 10 13.60 16.16 18.93
N PRO A 11 12.84 15.50 18.03
CA PRO A 11 11.78 14.59 18.44
C PRO A 11 12.29 13.50 19.39
N THR A 12 11.58 13.27 20.48
CA THR A 12 11.87 12.18 21.41
C THR A 12 11.66 10.82 20.73
N GLU A 13 12.38 9.79 21.20
CA GLU A 13 12.23 8.42 20.68
C GLU A 13 10.77 7.91 20.76
N ALA A 14 10.05 8.30 21.83
CA ALA A 14 8.63 7.97 21.99
C ALA A 14 7.75 8.63 20.91
N GLN A 15 8.02 9.90 20.55
CA GLN A 15 7.33 10.59 19.45
C GLN A 15 7.63 9.94 18.10
N ILE A 16 8.89 9.54 17.86
CA ILE A 16 9.28 8.83 16.63
C ILE A 16 8.53 7.49 16.54
N ARG A 17 8.55 6.67 17.60
CA ARG A 17 7.83 5.37 17.63
C ARG A 17 6.32 5.52 17.48
N ARG A 18 5.71 6.58 18.05
CA ARG A 18 4.28 6.87 17.89
C ARG A 18 3.97 7.25 16.44
N THR A 19 4.76 8.15 15.88
CA THR A 19 4.61 8.62 14.48
C THR A 19 4.76 7.46 13.51
N SER A 20 5.76 6.60 13.68
CA SER A 20 5.94 5.40 12.87
C SER A 20 4.73 4.46 12.95
N ARG A 21 4.16 4.23 14.15
CA ARG A 21 2.96 3.40 14.30
C ARG A 21 1.74 4.00 13.61
N VAL A 22 1.52 5.30 13.73
CA VAL A 22 0.41 6.00 13.08
C VAL A 22 0.55 5.92 11.56
N ILE A 23 1.75 6.18 11.02
CA ILE A 23 2.00 6.08 9.58
C ILE A 23 1.76 4.65 9.09
N SER A 24 2.29 3.64 9.78
CA SER A 24 2.08 2.24 9.40
C SER A 24 0.60 1.84 9.43
N ALA A 25 -0.13 2.18 10.50
CA ALA A 25 -1.55 1.89 10.60
C ALA A 25 -2.36 2.62 9.50
N GLY A 26 -2.07 3.90 9.27
CA GLY A 26 -2.71 4.70 8.22
C GLY A 26 -2.47 4.13 6.82
N THR A 27 -1.24 3.68 6.53
CA THR A 27 -0.94 2.99 5.26
C THR A 27 -1.78 1.73 5.11
N TRP A 28 -1.87 0.87 6.13
CA TRP A 28 -2.67 -0.36 6.03
C TRP A 28 -4.17 -0.10 5.87
N VAL A 29 -4.72 0.90 6.57
CA VAL A 29 -6.13 1.30 6.42
C VAL A 29 -6.38 1.81 4.99
N LEU A 30 -5.50 2.68 4.48
CA LEU A 30 -5.61 3.18 3.11
C LEU A 30 -5.50 2.05 2.08
N THR A 31 -4.53 1.14 2.25
CA THR A 31 -4.37 -0.03 1.38
C THR A 31 -5.65 -0.88 1.37
N GLY A 32 -6.22 -1.19 2.53
CA GLY A 32 -7.47 -1.95 2.61
C GLY A 32 -8.65 -1.25 1.93
N ALA A 33 -8.78 0.07 2.10
CA ALA A 33 -9.81 0.87 1.44
C ALA A 33 -9.64 0.86 -0.10
N VAL A 34 -8.41 1.00 -0.59
CA VAL A 34 -8.13 0.98 -2.04
C VAL A 34 -8.40 -0.40 -2.62
N VAL A 35 -8.02 -1.49 -1.95
CA VAL A 35 -8.33 -2.85 -2.39
C VAL A 35 -9.84 -3.08 -2.49
N ALA A 36 -10.61 -2.60 -1.50
CA ALA A 36 -12.06 -2.73 -1.54
C ALA A 36 -12.69 -1.98 -2.72
N VAL A 37 -12.22 -0.75 -3.00
CA VAL A 37 -12.69 0.04 -4.16
C VAL A 37 -12.26 -0.63 -5.47
N SER A 38 -11.02 -1.09 -5.55
CA SER A 38 -10.46 -1.78 -6.71
C SER A 38 -11.25 -3.06 -7.02
N MET A 39 -11.61 -3.85 -6.00
CA MET A 39 -12.49 -5.00 -6.17
C MET A 39 -13.86 -4.61 -6.74
N SER A 40 -14.44 -3.48 -6.30
CA SER A 40 -15.76 -3.07 -6.80
C SER A 40 -15.77 -2.62 -8.26
N THR A 41 -14.62 -2.20 -8.80
CA THR A 41 -14.51 -1.64 -10.16
C THR A 41 -13.82 -2.59 -11.13
N ALA A 42 -12.72 -3.21 -10.70
CA ALA A 42 -11.93 -4.10 -11.54
C ALA A 42 -12.60 -5.46 -11.73
N ALA A 43 -13.26 -6.01 -10.71
CA ALA A 43 -13.88 -7.33 -10.83
C ALA A 43 -14.99 -7.36 -11.90
N PRO A 44 -15.96 -6.43 -11.94
CA PRO A 44 -16.95 -6.38 -13.02
C PRO A 44 -16.34 -6.19 -14.40
N PHE A 45 -15.29 -5.36 -14.51
CA PHE A 45 -14.59 -5.13 -15.78
C PHE A 45 -13.92 -6.41 -16.29
N ILE A 46 -13.27 -7.17 -15.42
CA ILE A 46 -12.63 -8.44 -15.76
C ILE A 46 -13.69 -9.49 -16.12
N ASP A 47 -14.75 -9.63 -15.32
CA ASP A 47 -15.82 -10.58 -15.60
C ASP A 47 -16.52 -10.31 -16.95
N ALA A 48 -16.63 -9.04 -17.36
CA ALA A 48 -17.15 -8.68 -18.67
C ALA A 48 -16.28 -9.20 -19.84
N HIS A 49 -14.97 -9.43 -19.60
CA HIS A 49 -14.02 -9.94 -20.60
C HIS A 49 -13.75 -11.44 -20.47
N SER A 50 -14.21 -12.08 -19.38
CA SER A 50 -14.12 -13.53 -19.16
C SER A 50 -15.44 -14.09 -18.63
N PRO A 51 -16.53 -13.99 -19.41
CA PRO A 51 -17.86 -14.40 -18.96
C PRO A 51 -17.90 -15.90 -18.67
N GLY A 52 -18.53 -16.27 -17.55
CA GLY A 52 -18.73 -17.67 -17.13
C GLY A 52 -17.63 -18.25 -16.24
N TYR A 53 -16.52 -17.54 -16.02
CA TYR A 53 -15.40 -18.04 -15.21
C TYR A 53 -15.36 -17.50 -13.78
N GLY A 54 -16.06 -16.39 -13.49
CA GLY A 54 -16.07 -15.77 -12.15
C GLY A 54 -14.68 -15.34 -11.67
N THR A 55 -13.78 -15.05 -12.60
CA THR A 55 -12.38 -14.73 -12.37
C THR A 55 -12.16 -13.30 -11.88
N GLY A 56 -13.15 -12.41 -12.04
CA GLY A 56 -13.06 -11.00 -11.69
C GLY A 56 -12.55 -10.73 -10.28
N PRO A 57 -13.19 -11.26 -9.21
CA PRO A 57 -12.73 -11.02 -7.84
C PRO A 57 -11.32 -11.54 -7.57
N VAL A 58 -10.98 -12.73 -8.10
CA VAL A 58 -9.67 -13.35 -7.91
C VAL A 58 -8.57 -12.52 -8.57
N MET A 59 -8.80 -12.08 -9.81
CA MET A 59 -7.84 -11.28 -10.57
C MET A 59 -7.68 -9.87 -10.00
N ALA A 60 -8.77 -9.24 -9.54
CA ALA A 60 -8.72 -7.95 -8.86
C ALA A 60 -7.85 -8.02 -7.59
N VAL A 61 -8.07 -9.05 -6.75
CA VAL A 61 -7.25 -9.28 -5.55
C VAL A 61 -5.80 -9.61 -5.92
N ALA A 62 -5.55 -10.39 -6.98
CA ALA A 62 -4.21 -10.74 -7.41
C ALA A 62 -3.40 -9.50 -7.84
N GLY A 63 -4.00 -8.58 -8.60
CA GLY A 63 -3.35 -7.34 -9.03
C GLY A 63 -2.91 -6.48 -7.84
N ASP A 64 -3.82 -6.23 -6.89
CA ASP A 64 -3.50 -5.47 -5.69
C ASP A 64 -2.55 -6.23 -4.75
N GLY A 65 -2.67 -7.55 -4.68
CA GLY A 65 -1.78 -8.42 -3.92
C GLY A 65 -0.33 -8.32 -4.41
N CYS A 66 -0.10 -8.35 -5.73
CA CYS A 66 1.22 -8.12 -6.32
C CYS A 66 1.77 -6.73 -5.96
N PHE A 67 0.93 -5.70 -6.01
CA PHE A 67 1.34 -4.35 -5.62
C PHE A 67 1.72 -4.27 -4.13
N ILE A 68 0.91 -4.87 -3.25
CA ILE A 68 1.19 -4.92 -1.80
C ILE A 68 2.47 -5.72 -1.51
N LEU A 69 2.69 -6.83 -2.21
CA LEU A 69 3.94 -7.60 -2.11
C LEU A 69 5.16 -6.76 -2.50
N SER A 70 5.04 -5.94 -3.56
CA SER A 70 6.11 -5.01 -3.97
C SER A 70 6.49 -4.03 -2.86
N LEU A 71 5.48 -3.52 -2.13
CA LEU A 71 5.67 -2.60 -1.01
C LEU A 71 6.34 -3.26 0.20
N GLN A 72 5.95 -4.50 0.46
CA GLN A 72 6.42 -5.27 1.62
C GLN A 72 7.83 -5.80 1.44
N ALA A 73 8.20 -6.21 0.23
CA ALA A 73 9.57 -6.61 -0.10
C ALA A 73 10.57 -5.47 0.15
N ASP A 74 10.28 -4.26 -0.33
CA ASP A 74 11.14 -3.08 -0.12
C ASP A 74 11.25 -2.71 1.36
N SER A 75 10.12 -2.73 2.09
CA SER A 75 10.09 -2.51 3.54
C SER A 75 10.97 -3.51 4.29
N THR A 76 10.93 -4.79 3.89
CA THR A 76 11.71 -5.87 4.52
C THR A 76 13.20 -5.71 4.23
N LEU A 77 13.58 -5.54 2.97
CA LEU A 77 14.99 -5.40 2.55
C LEU A 77 15.64 -4.16 3.19
N SER A 78 14.91 -3.04 3.29
CA SER A 78 15.40 -1.82 3.93
C SER A 78 15.73 -2.00 5.43
N ARG A 79 15.09 -2.95 6.12
CA ARG A 79 15.38 -3.24 7.54
C ARG A 79 16.71 -3.97 7.72
N PHE A 80 17.13 -4.74 6.72
CA PHE A 80 18.41 -5.45 6.70
C PHE A 80 19.53 -4.63 6.08
N GLY A 81 19.26 -3.39 5.65
CA GLY A 81 20.25 -2.53 5.00
C GLY A 81 20.58 -2.96 3.57
N VAL A 82 19.81 -3.88 3.00
CA VAL A 82 19.98 -4.37 1.62
C VAL A 82 19.22 -3.45 0.67
N SER A 83 19.93 -2.93 -0.33
CA SER A 83 19.30 -2.22 -1.45
C SER A 83 18.80 -3.25 -2.44
N ALA A 84 17.49 -3.24 -2.70
CA ALA A 84 16.84 -4.13 -3.66
C ALA A 84 17.06 -3.70 -5.13
N GLY A 85 17.91 -2.69 -5.37
CA GLY A 85 18.17 -2.14 -6.70
C GLY A 85 16.98 -1.38 -7.28
N ARG A 86 16.88 -1.35 -8.61
CA ARG A 86 15.83 -0.63 -9.36
C ARG A 86 14.59 -1.48 -9.62
N TRP A 87 14.70 -2.81 -9.58
CA TRP A 87 13.64 -3.75 -9.90
C TRP A 87 12.35 -3.58 -9.09
N PRO A 88 12.38 -3.37 -7.76
CA PRO A 88 11.16 -3.15 -7.00
C PRO A 88 10.42 -1.86 -7.39
N ALA A 89 11.15 -0.83 -7.82
CA ALA A 89 10.52 0.38 -8.34
C ALA A 89 9.84 0.09 -9.67
N VAL A 90 10.51 -0.59 -10.60
CA VAL A 90 9.91 -1.02 -11.87
C VAL A 90 8.66 -1.87 -11.63
N PHE A 91 8.76 -2.89 -10.77
CA PHE A 91 7.64 -3.78 -10.45
C PHE A 91 6.45 -3.02 -9.86
N ARG A 92 6.69 -2.06 -8.96
CA ARG A 92 5.64 -1.18 -8.40
C ARG A 92 4.99 -0.30 -9.46
N TRP A 93 5.78 0.28 -10.37
CA TRP A 93 5.23 1.11 -11.44
C TRP A 93 4.38 0.29 -12.41
N VAL A 94 4.85 -0.90 -12.82
CA VAL A 94 4.09 -1.78 -13.70
C VAL A 94 2.79 -2.23 -13.04
N THR A 95 2.85 -2.73 -11.80
CA THR A 95 1.65 -3.16 -11.05
C THR A 95 0.70 -1.99 -10.77
N GLY A 96 1.22 -0.83 -10.38
CA GLY A 96 0.42 0.36 -10.14
C GLY A 96 -0.29 0.89 -11.39
N LEU A 97 0.40 0.89 -12.55
CA LEU A 97 -0.21 1.28 -13.82
C LEU A 97 -1.27 0.27 -14.28
N ALA A 98 -1.05 -1.02 -14.05
CA ALA A 98 -2.07 -2.05 -14.30
C ALA A 98 -3.31 -1.84 -13.41
N THR A 99 -3.14 -1.54 -12.12
CA THR A 99 -4.26 -1.22 -11.22
C THR A 99 -5.01 0.03 -11.69
N VAL A 100 -4.30 1.09 -12.12
CA VAL A 100 -4.92 2.28 -12.71
C VAL A 100 -5.79 1.89 -13.91
N TRP A 101 -5.25 1.13 -14.86
CA TRP A 101 -5.98 0.68 -16.04
C TRP A 101 -7.24 -0.11 -15.68
N LEU A 102 -7.15 -1.08 -14.77
CA LEU A 102 -8.30 -1.88 -14.35
C LEU A 102 -9.40 -1.07 -13.65
N ASN A 103 -9.02 0.01 -12.96
CA ASN A 103 -9.99 0.86 -12.25
C ASN A 103 -10.69 1.86 -13.18
N ILE A 104 -9.99 2.39 -14.20
CA ILE A 104 -10.56 3.40 -15.10
C ILE A 104 -11.01 2.84 -16.45
N GLY A 105 -10.62 1.61 -16.81
CA GLY A 105 -10.74 1.06 -18.16
C GLY A 105 -12.16 1.07 -18.69
N ALA A 106 -13.13 0.62 -17.89
CA ALA A 106 -14.55 0.65 -18.25
C ALA A 106 -15.02 2.08 -18.58
N ALA A 107 -14.82 3.02 -17.64
CA ALA A 107 -15.22 4.42 -17.82
C ALA A 107 -14.50 5.08 -19.02
N ALA A 108 -13.22 4.76 -19.24
CA ALA A 108 -12.46 5.28 -20.37
C ALA A 108 -13.00 4.78 -21.72
N LEU A 109 -13.36 3.49 -21.81
CA LEU A 109 -13.97 2.91 -23.00
C LEU A 109 -15.36 3.49 -23.29
N GLU A 110 -16.12 3.79 -22.24
CA GLU A 110 -17.44 4.44 -22.32
C GLU A 110 -17.35 5.96 -22.54
N LYS A 111 -16.12 6.52 -22.58
CA LYS A 111 -15.86 7.98 -22.66
C LYS A 111 -16.47 8.76 -21.48
N ASP A 112 -16.68 8.11 -20.34
CA ASP A 112 -17.10 8.75 -19.10
C ASP A 112 -15.90 9.39 -18.39
N LEU A 113 -15.66 10.66 -18.70
CA LEU A 113 -14.58 11.44 -18.08
C LEU A 113 -14.75 11.55 -16.55
N VAL A 114 -15.99 11.60 -16.06
CA VAL A 114 -16.26 11.73 -14.63
C VAL A 114 -15.90 10.43 -13.91
N GLY A 115 -16.34 9.30 -14.46
CA GLY A 115 -15.95 7.97 -14.00
C GLY A 115 -14.44 7.77 -14.01
N VAL A 116 -13.74 8.17 -15.09
CA VAL A 116 -12.27 8.11 -15.15
C VAL A 116 -11.64 8.90 -14.01
N VAL A 117 -12.07 10.15 -13.77
CA VAL A 117 -11.49 10.98 -12.70
C VAL A 117 -11.73 10.39 -11.32
N ILE A 118 -12.96 9.96 -11.03
CA ILE A 118 -13.32 9.41 -9.71
C ILE A 118 -12.57 8.11 -9.44
N HIS A 119 -12.48 7.22 -10.42
CA HIS A 119 -11.82 5.93 -10.27
C HIS A 119 -10.29 5.99 -10.38
N LEU A 120 -9.73 7.11 -10.88
CA LEU A 120 -8.29 7.34 -10.90
C LEU A 120 -7.73 7.77 -9.55
N ILE A 121 -8.52 8.44 -8.70
CA ILE A 121 -8.06 8.99 -7.42
C ILE A 121 -7.49 7.90 -6.49
N PRO A 122 -8.20 6.78 -6.21
CA PRO A 122 -7.69 5.73 -5.32
C PRO A 122 -6.35 5.12 -5.76
N PRO A 123 -6.17 4.64 -7.01
CA PRO A 123 -4.90 4.03 -7.41
C PRO A 123 -3.75 5.04 -7.48
N LEU A 124 -4.00 6.31 -7.83
CA LEU A 124 -2.97 7.34 -7.77
C LEU A 124 -2.50 7.65 -6.35
N LEU A 125 -3.42 7.73 -5.39
CA LEU A 125 -3.05 7.91 -3.98
C LEU A 125 -2.21 6.75 -3.48
N LEU A 126 -2.55 5.51 -3.87
CA LEU A 126 -1.79 4.32 -3.52
C LEU A 126 -0.38 4.36 -4.11
N LEU A 127 -0.25 4.70 -5.39
CA LEU A 127 1.03 4.81 -6.08
C LEU A 127 1.91 5.92 -5.47
N LEU A 128 1.32 7.06 -5.12
CA LEU A 128 2.01 8.16 -4.45
C LEU A 128 2.52 7.75 -3.06
N VAL A 129 1.68 7.06 -2.26
CA VAL A 129 2.08 6.53 -0.95
C VAL A 129 3.18 5.49 -1.08
N ALA A 130 3.13 4.68 -2.13
CA ALA A 130 4.13 3.68 -2.42
C ALA A 130 5.50 4.27 -2.75
N GLU A 131 5.53 5.42 -3.42
CA GLU A 131 6.77 6.12 -3.76
C GLU A 131 7.30 6.98 -2.60
N ALA A 132 6.41 7.66 -1.87
CA ALA A 132 6.79 8.53 -0.76
C ALA A 132 7.13 7.75 0.52
N GLY A 133 6.46 6.61 0.75
CA GLY A 133 6.58 5.80 1.97
C GLY A 133 8.02 5.39 2.32
N PRO A 134 8.78 4.79 1.38
CA PRO A 134 10.19 4.44 1.61
C PRO A 134 11.06 5.64 1.99
N ALA A 135 10.82 6.82 1.41
CA ALA A 135 11.59 8.03 1.73
C ALA A 135 11.33 8.50 3.18
N TYR A 136 10.06 8.52 3.60
CA TYR A 136 9.69 8.87 4.98
C TYR A 136 10.24 7.88 6.00
N ARG A 137 10.16 6.57 5.72
CA ARG A 137 10.71 5.54 6.62
C ARG A 137 12.22 5.67 6.78
N ARG A 138 12.96 5.92 5.70
CA ARG A 138 14.40 6.17 5.75
C ARG A 138 14.73 7.43 6.55
N ALA A 139 13.96 8.50 6.38
CA ALA A 139 14.14 9.73 7.16
C ALA A 139 13.90 9.52 8.67
N LEU A 140 12.82 8.81 9.04
CA LEU A 140 12.53 8.46 10.43
C LEU A 140 13.59 7.54 11.04
N ALA A 141 14.08 6.55 10.28
CA ALA A 141 15.16 5.67 10.73
C ALA A 141 16.47 6.44 10.98
N ARG A 142 16.82 7.40 10.12
CA ARG A 142 17.97 8.29 10.32
C ARG A 142 17.83 9.15 11.57
N LEU A 143 16.63 9.69 11.81
CA LEU A 143 16.35 10.48 13.03
C LEU A 143 16.45 9.61 14.29
N ALA A 144 15.94 8.37 14.25
CA ALA A 144 16.00 7.44 15.37
C ALA A 144 17.43 7.02 15.73
N ASN A 145 18.31 6.89 14.73
CA ASN A 145 19.71 6.47 14.92
C ASN A 145 20.68 7.64 15.17
N ARG A 146 20.18 8.89 15.19
CA ARG A 146 21.05 10.05 15.41
C ARG A 146 21.58 10.01 16.85
N PRO A 147 22.91 10.06 17.08
CA PRO A 147 23.47 10.14 18.42
C PRO A 147 22.84 11.32 19.16
N GLN A 148 22.23 11.06 20.32
CA GLN A 148 21.81 12.15 21.18
C GLN A 148 23.07 12.71 21.83
N PRO A 149 23.27 14.04 21.83
CA PRO A 149 24.34 14.64 22.61
C PRO A 149 24.19 14.17 24.07
N PRO A 150 25.30 13.88 24.78
CA PRO A 150 25.25 13.57 26.19
C PRO A 150 24.36 14.61 26.85
N LEU A 151 23.31 14.19 27.58
CA LEU A 151 22.47 15.13 28.31
C LEU A 151 23.41 15.90 29.25
N ALA A 152 23.81 17.11 28.83
CA ALA A 152 24.54 18.03 29.68
C ALA A 152 23.75 18.11 30.98
N ALA A 153 24.40 17.69 32.08
CA ALA A 153 23.84 17.41 33.38
C ALA A 153 22.44 17.99 33.54
N ARG A 154 21.42 17.18 33.23
CA ARG A 154 20.03 17.59 33.33
C ARG A 154 19.87 18.13 34.75
N PRO A 155 19.57 19.43 34.94
CA PRO A 155 19.47 20.01 36.27
C PRO A 155 18.53 19.12 37.08
N ALA A 156 18.98 18.75 38.28
CA ALA A 156 18.37 17.76 39.15
C ALA A 156 16.85 17.87 39.06
N ARG A 157 16.19 16.76 38.71
CA ARG A 157 14.73 16.71 38.55
C ARG A 157 14.08 17.44 39.70
N VAL A 158 13.36 18.53 39.39
CA VAL A 158 12.46 19.17 40.35
C VAL A 158 11.56 18.07 40.95
N PRO A 159 11.47 17.96 42.28
CA PRO A 159 10.74 16.91 42.96
C PRO A 159 9.32 16.73 42.40
N LYS A 160 8.88 15.47 42.24
CA LYS A 160 7.55 15.08 41.72
C LYS A 160 6.37 15.79 42.40
N ALA A 161 6.56 16.36 43.60
CA ALA A 161 5.54 17.10 44.35
C ALA A 161 4.98 18.32 43.58
N ALA A 162 5.73 18.91 42.64
CA ALA A 162 5.24 20.03 41.84
C ALA A 162 4.44 19.61 40.59
N ARG A 163 4.41 18.31 40.24
CA ARG A 163 3.83 17.84 38.97
C ARG A 163 2.37 17.36 39.08
N GLN A 164 1.81 17.29 40.29
CA GLN A 164 0.45 16.81 40.51
C GLN A 164 -0.64 17.86 40.20
N VAL A 165 -0.27 19.11 39.91
CA VAL A 165 -1.23 20.21 39.64
C VAL A 165 -1.59 20.33 38.13
N VAL A 166 -0.93 19.61 37.22
CA VAL A 166 -1.10 19.79 35.75
C VAL A 166 -1.71 18.55 35.05
N ASN A 167 -2.40 17.68 35.79
CA ASN A 167 -3.19 16.59 35.21
C ASN A 167 -4.71 16.88 35.27
N ALA A 168 -5.11 18.13 35.03
CA ALA A 168 -6.50 18.42 34.67
C ALA A 168 -6.75 17.92 33.22
N PRO A 169 -7.94 17.35 32.93
CA PRO A 169 -8.24 16.80 31.61
C PRO A 169 -8.10 17.86 30.51
N LEU A 170 -7.27 17.55 29.51
CA LEU A 170 -6.93 18.40 28.36
C LEU A 170 -8.05 18.52 27.31
N PHE A 171 -9.32 18.35 27.71
CA PHE A 171 -10.49 18.41 26.83
C PHE A 171 -11.65 19.20 27.43
N THR A 172 -11.35 20.40 27.94
CA THR A 172 -12.37 21.46 28.05
C THR A 172 -11.75 22.73 27.50
N LEU A 173 -11.80 22.89 26.17
CA LEU A 173 -11.62 24.23 25.59
C LEU A 173 -12.80 25.08 26.10
N PRO A 174 -12.57 26.25 26.73
CA PRO A 174 -13.65 27.18 26.96
C PRO A 174 -14.26 27.54 25.60
N ALA A 175 -15.59 27.51 25.50
CA ALA A 175 -16.29 28.01 24.33
C ALA A 175 -15.87 29.47 24.13
N VAL A 176 -14.92 29.72 23.24
CA VAL A 176 -14.61 31.06 22.76
C VAL A 176 -15.85 31.46 21.95
N PRO A 177 -16.59 32.51 22.36
CA PRO A 177 -17.71 32.98 21.56
C PRO A 177 -17.15 33.39 20.20
N PHE A 178 -17.57 32.66 19.16
CA PHE A 178 -17.27 33.01 17.78
C PHE A 178 -17.90 34.37 17.51
N THR A 179 -17.06 35.40 17.46
CA THR A 179 -17.43 36.70 16.90
C THR A 179 -17.17 36.60 15.41
N PRO A 180 -18.20 36.59 14.55
CA PRO A 180 -17.98 36.63 13.12
C PRO A 180 -17.16 37.89 12.77
N PRO A 181 -16.21 37.80 11.83
CA PRO A 181 -15.47 38.97 11.38
C PRO A 181 -16.45 40.03 10.86
N PRO A 182 -16.17 41.33 11.07
CA PRO A 182 -16.98 42.38 10.49
C PRO A 182 -17.00 42.20 8.95
N PRO A 183 -18.15 42.44 8.30
CA PRO A 183 -18.22 42.37 6.85
C PRO A 183 -17.20 43.35 6.23
N PRO A 184 -16.61 43.00 5.07
CA PRO A 184 -15.69 43.89 4.38
C PRO A 184 -16.40 45.22 4.10
N ALA A 185 -15.74 46.33 4.46
CA ALA A 185 -16.19 47.67 4.14
C ALA A 185 -16.32 47.81 2.62
N GLY A 186 -17.56 47.74 2.11
CA GLY A 186 -17.84 47.78 0.67
C GLY A 186 -19.04 46.94 0.19
N ALA A 187 -19.68 46.15 1.04
CA ALA A 187 -20.92 45.47 0.66
C ALA A 187 -22.07 46.48 0.52
N LEU A 188 -22.46 46.76 -0.73
CA LEU A 188 -23.60 47.61 -1.08
C LEU A 188 -24.91 47.04 -0.50
N PRO A 189 -25.84 47.89 -0.05
CA PRO A 189 -27.13 47.45 0.47
C PRO A 189 -27.94 46.78 -0.66
N SER A 190 -28.18 45.48 -0.53
CA SER A 190 -29.12 44.76 -1.37
C SER A 190 -30.54 45.13 -0.92
N GLY A 191 -31.25 45.87 -1.75
CA GLY A 191 -32.66 46.20 -1.54
C GLY A 191 -33.58 44.97 -1.62
N PRO A 192 -34.83 45.08 -1.16
CA PRO A 192 -35.75 43.97 -1.07
C PRO A 192 -36.32 43.62 -2.45
N LEU A 193 -35.91 42.49 -3.02
CA LEU A 193 -36.67 41.82 -4.08
C LEU A 193 -37.86 41.11 -3.44
N ALA A 194 -38.96 41.84 -3.32
CA ALA A 194 -40.28 41.27 -3.17
C ALA A 194 -40.74 40.74 -4.53
N GLY A 195 -41.03 39.44 -4.63
CA GLY A 195 -41.71 38.88 -5.79
C GLY A 195 -41.46 37.39 -6.01
N ALA A 196 -42.54 36.61 -5.91
CA ALA A 196 -42.70 35.25 -6.43
C ALA A 196 -41.83 34.13 -5.82
N ARG A 197 -42.24 33.66 -4.64
CA ARG A 197 -41.99 32.27 -4.23
C ARG A 197 -43.24 31.45 -4.57
N GLU A 198 -43.25 30.93 -5.79
CA GLU A 198 -44.14 29.83 -6.17
C GLU A 198 -43.69 28.58 -5.40
N ALA A 199 -44.64 27.95 -4.72
CA ALA A 199 -44.39 26.83 -3.82
C ALA A 199 -44.01 25.58 -4.62
N LEU A 200 -42.71 25.25 -4.68
CA LEU A 200 -42.27 23.90 -5.00
C LEU A 200 -42.51 23.00 -3.77
N PRO A 201 -43.24 21.88 -3.91
CA PRO A 201 -43.37 20.92 -2.83
C PRO A 201 -42.02 20.23 -2.57
N ALA A 202 -41.67 20.16 -1.28
CA ALA A 202 -40.52 19.42 -0.79
C ALA A 202 -40.61 17.94 -1.19
N ALA A 203 -39.64 17.47 -1.97
CA ALA A 203 -39.45 16.04 -2.21
C ALA A 203 -38.86 15.38 -0.93
N PRO A 204 -39.43 14.28 -0.44
CA PRO A 204 -38.84 13.54 0.67
C PRO A 204 -37.59 12.80 0.19
N VAL A 205 -36.46 13.12 0.81
CA VAL A 205 -35.24 12.31 0.74
C VAL A 205 -35.44 11.12 1.69
N ASN A 206 -35.22 9.90 1.19
CA ASN A 206 -35.44 8.58 1.80
C ASN A 206 -36.79 7.92 1.50
N ALA A 207 -36.96 7.46 0.26
CA ALA A 207 -37.73 6.25 -0.04
C ALA A 207 -36.76 5.20 -0.59
N VAL A 208 -36.61 4.10 0.13
CA VAL A 208 -36.04 2.85 -0.39
C VAL A 208 -36.83 2.48 -1.64
N ASN A 209 -36.15 2.39 -2.77
CA ASN A 209 -36.73 1.98 -4.04
C ASN A 209 -37.09 0.48 -3.97
N THR A 210 -38.27 0.15 -3.47
CA THR A 210 -38.93 -1.15 -3.69
C THR A 210 -39.86 -1.01 -4.89
N GLY A 211 -39.29 -0.79 -6.08
CA GLY A 211 -40.03 -0.94 -7.32
C GLY A 211 -40.53 -2.39 -7.47
N PRO A 212 -41.60 -2.62 -8.25
CA PRO A 212 -42.10 -3.97 -8.51
C PRO A 212 -40.98 -4.78 -9.14
N VAL A 213 -40.63 -5.89 -8.49
CA VAL A 213 -39.81 -6.95 -9.05
C VAL A 213 -40.46 -7.33 -10.38
N HIS A 214 -39.79 -7.02 -11.49
CA HIS A 214 -40.15 -7.59 -12.78
C HIS A 214 -40.16 -9.11 -12.60
N PRO A 215 -41.24 -9.82 -12.99
CA PRO A 215 -41.23 -11.27 -12.95
C PRO A 215 -40.05 -11.75 -13.81
N ALA A 216 -39.33 -12.74 -13.28
CA ALA A 216 -38.26 -13.41 -13.98
C ALA A 216 -38.73 -13.80 -15.40
N PRO A 217 -37.88 -13.67 -16.43
CA PRO A 217 -38.24 -14.17 -17.76
C PRO A 217 -38.56 -15.66 -17.62
N GLU A 218 -39.77 -16.00 -18.06
CA GLU A 218 -40.29 -17.36 -18.09
C GLU A 218 -39.30 -18.23 -18.89
N PRO A 219 -38.96 -19.45 -18.42
CA PRO A 219 -38.06 -20.32 -19.16
C PRO A 219 -38.70 -20.64 -20.52
N VAL A 220 -38.07 -20.16 -21.59
CA VAL A 220 -38.44 -20.49 -22.96
C VAL A 220 -38.20 -21.99 -23.14
N HIS A 221 -39.27 -22.76 -23.05
CA HIS A 221 -39.27 -24.15 -23.46
C HIS A 221 -38.89 -24.22 -24.95
N PRO A 222 -37.89 -25.03 -25.34
CA PRO A 222 -37.59 -25.24 -26.75
C PRO A 222 -38.80 -25.90 -27.41
N ALA A 223 -39.30 -25.26 -28.47
CA ALA A 223 -40.39 -25.80 -29.28
C ALA A 223 -39.99 -27.20 -29.82
N PRO A 224 -40.93 -28.16 -29.85
CA PRO A 224 -40.67 -29.46 -30.44
C PRO A 224 -40.40 -29.30 -31.93
N ALA A 225 -39.33 -29.95 -32.40
CA ALA A 225 -39.01 -30.06 -33.82
C ALA A 225 -40.11 -30.84 -34.54
N ASP A 226 -40.82 -30.19 -35.45
CA ASP A 226 -41.68 -30.86 -36.41
C ASP A 226 -40.84 -31.42 -37.58
N PRO A 227 -41.09 -32.66 -38.02
CA PRO A 227 -40.36 -33.28 -39.11
C PRO A 227 -41.03 -33.04 -40.47
N ALA A 228 -40.17 -32.94 -41.49
CA ALA A 228 -40.37 -33.32 -42.89
C ALA A 228 -41.18 -32.39 -43.85
N GLY A 229 -40.42 -31.70 -44.71
CA GLY A 229 -40.64 -31.56 -46.17
C GLY A 229 -41.70 -30.55 -46.66
N PRO A 230 -41.71 -30.15 -47.96
CA PRO A 230 -41.00 -30.73 -49.10
C PRO A 230 -40.13 -29.75 -49.94
N THR A 231 -39.25 -30.37 -50.72
CA THR A 231 -38.56 -29.92 -51.95
C THR A 231 -39.01 -28.61 -52.61
N ALA A 232 -38.07 -27.68 -52.80
CA ALA A 232 -38.13 -26.63 -53.81
C ALA A 232 -36.82 -26.62 -54.61
N ASP A 233 -36.96 -26.53 -55.93
CA ASP A 233 -35.93 -26.62 -56.96
C ASP A 233 -34.88 -25.48 -56.90
N PRO A 234 -33.66 -25.71 -57.41
CA PRO A 234 -32.62 -24.69 -57.46
C PRO A 234 -32.87 -23.66 -58.58
N VAL A 235 -32.86 -22.39 -58.19
CA VAL A 235 -32.82 -21.23 -59.10
C VAL A 235 -31.42 -21.12 -59.74
N PRO A 236 -31.30 -20.84 -61.05
CA PRO A 236 -30.00 -20.65 -61.68
C PRO A 236 -29.47 -19.25 -61.37
N THR A 237 -28.36 -19.17 -60.64
CA THR A 237 -27.61 -17.92 -60.46
C THR A 237 -26.78 -17.66 -61.72
N THR A 238 -27.16 -16.61 -62.44
CA THR A 238 -26.43 -16.01 -63.54
C THR A 238 -25.06 -15.50 -63.10
N ALA A 239 -24.07 -15.79 -63.93
CA ALA A 239 -22.73 -15.25 -63.91
C ALA A 239 -22.70 -13.73 -64.21
N GLU A 240 -21.51 -13.15 -64.05
CA GLU A 240 -21.06 -11.78 -64.34
C GLU A 240 -21.07 -10.81 -63.14
N ASP A 241 -19.94 -10.77 -62.41
CA ASP A 241 -18.98 -9.68 -62.64
C ASP A 241 -17.60 -10.05 -62.04
N VAL A 242 -16.61 -10.17 -62.94
CA VAL A 242 -15.21 -10.45 -62.63
C VAL A 242 -14.52 -9.13 -62.37
N VAL A 243 -14.19 -8.87 -61.10
CA VAL A 243 -13.20 -7.84 -60.74
C VAL A 243 -11.88 -8.55 -60.49
N ASP A 244 -10.94 -8.36 -61.41
CA ASP A 244 -9.54 -8.76 -61.30
C ASP A 244 -8.91 -8.15 -60.02
N GLY A 245 -8.80 -8.96 -58.98
CA GLY A 245 -7.89 -8.73 -57.86
C GLY A 245 -6.59 -9.50 -58.10
N PRO A 246 -5.42 -8.95 -57.71
CA PRO A 246 -4.14 -9.62 -57.95
C PRO A 246 -4.10 -11.00 -57.29
N VAL A 247 -3.87 -12.00 -58.14
CA VAL A 247 -3.58 -13.38 -57.80
C VAL A 247 -2.30 -13.42 -56.95
N TYR A 248 -2.45 -13.68 -55.65
CA TYR A 248 -1.36 -14.19 -54.82
C TYR A 248 -1.29 -15.70 -55.04
N THR A 249 -0.56 -16.12 -56.07
CA THR A 249 -0.02 -17.48 -56.16
C THR A 249 1.30 -17.49 -55.40
N ASP A 250 1.29 -18.16 -54.26
CA ASP A 250 2.33 -19.06 -53.73
C ASP A 250 2.05 -19.19 -52.23
N GLU A 251 1.18 -20.14 -51.87
CA GLU A 251 1.25 -20.73 -50.53
C GLU A 251 2.63 -21.40 -50.43
N PRO A 252 3.52 -20.95 -49.54
CA PRO A 252 4.75 -21.67 -49.29
C PRO A 252 4.38 -23.03 -48.71
N ASP A 253 4.99 -24.08 -49.27
CA ASP A 253 4.93 -25.45 -48.73
C ASP A 253 5.04 -25.41 -47.19
N PRO A 254 4.25 -26.22 -46.47
CA PRO A 254 4.32 -26.27 -45.02
C PRO A 254 5.75 -26.64 -44.63
N VAL A 255 6.49 -25.63 -44.15
CA VAL A 255 7.81 -25.82 -43.56
C VAL A 255 7.60 -26.83 -42.45
N ASN A 256 8.21 -27.99 -42.64
CA ASN A 256 8.28 -29.10 -41.71
C ASN A 256 8.79 -28.52 -40.38
N THR A 257 7.85 -28.14 -39.53
CA THR A 257 8.15 -27.57 -38.23
C THR A 257 8.58 -28.77 -37.41
N PRO A 258 9.86 -28.87 -36.99
CA PRO A 258 10.28 -30.00 -36.18
C PRO A 258 9.35 -30.07 -34.97
N GLU A 259 8.83 -31.27 -34.75
CA GLU A 259 8.06 -31.65 -33.57
C GLU A 259 8.74 -31.01 -32.34
N PRO A 260 8.02 -30.22 -31.53
CA PRO A 260 8.63 -29.54 -30.40
C PRO A 260 9.21 -30.61 -29.47
N GLU A 261 10.53 -30.66 -29.38
CA GLU A 261 11.19 -31.54 -28.44
C GLU A 261 10.63 -31.29 -27.03
N PRO A 262 10.42 -32.35 -26.24
CA PRO A 262 9.89 -32.22 -24.90
C PRO A 262 10.75 -31.23 -24.13
N PHE A 263 10.10 -30.17 -23.64
CA PHE A 263 10.70 -29.14 -22.81
C PHE A 263 11.47 -29.78 -21.64
N THR A 264 12.79 -29.85 -21.77
CA THR A 264 13.69 -30.19 -20.67
C THR A 264 13.87 -28.91 -19.84
N PRO A 265 13.46 -28.88 -18.56
CA PRO A 265 13.55 -27.69 -17.72
C PRO A 265 14.99 -27.51 -17.18
N GLU A 266 15.98 -27.48 -18.07
CA GLU A 266 17.39 -27.38 -17.68
C GLU A 266 18.16 -26.47 -18.65
N GLN A 267 17.81 -25.18 -18.71
CA GLN A 267 18.79 -24.11 -18.99
C GLN A 267 18.11 -22.74 -18.91
N GLU A 268 17.63 -22.38 -17.72
CA GLU A 268 17.47 -20.96 -17.42
C GLU A 268 18.87 -20.39 -17.22
N VAL A 269 19.24 -19.52 -18.16
CA VAL A 269 20.52 -18.81 -18.21
C VAL A 269 20.62 -17.92 -16.97
N ASN A 270 21.25 -18.45 -15.91
CA ASN A 270 21.76 -17.70 -14.78
C ASN A 270 22.91 -16.80 -15.25
N ALA A 271 22.58 -15.66 -15.85
CA ALA A 271 23.54 -14.62 -16.23
C ALA A 271 24.01 -13.74 -15.05
N ASP A 272 23.72 -14.14 -13.79
CA ASP A 272 24.06 -13.36 -12.59
C ASP A 272 24.54 -14.24 -11.41
N THR A 273 25.12 -15.42 -11.68
CA THR A 273 25.73 -16.28 -10.63
C THR A 273 27.25 -16.15 -10.50
N ASP A 274 27.89 -15.27 -11.27
CA ASP A 274 29.34 -15.05 -11.19
C ASP A 274 29.73 -13.90 -10.25
N ARG A 275 28.76 -13.35 -9.51
CA ARG A 275 29.08 -12.69 -8.24
C ARG A 275 29.39 -13.82 -7.26
N VAL A 276 30.66 -14.23 -7.22
CA VAL A 276 31.19 -15.01 -6.10
C VAL A 276 30.78 -14.23 -4.85
N ASP A 277 29.77 -14.71 -4.15
CA ASP A 277 29.42 -14.26 -2.81
C ASP A 277 30.62 -14.61 -1.93
N THR A 278 31.65 -13.76 -2.01
CA THR A 278 32.66 -13.62 -0.97
C THR A 278 32.01 -12.88 0.19
N ASP A 279 30.84 -13.35 0.63
CA ASP A 279 30.39 -13.02 1.96
C ASP A 279 31.44 -13.61 2.89
N PRO A 280 32.07 -12.79 3.75
CA PRO A 280 33.05 -13.30 4.69
C PRO A 280 32.40 -14.45 5.46
N PRO A 281 33.14 -15.57 5.68
CA PRO A 281 32.57 -16.75 6.32
C PRO A 281 31.82 -16.32 7.58
N GLU A 282 30.56 -16.75 7.70
CA GLU A 282 29.74 -16.40 8.87
C GLU A 282 30.55 -16.75 10.12
N PRO A 283 30.71 -15.81 11.07
CA PRO A 283 31.51 -16.05 12.26
C PRO A 283 30.96 -17.27 12.98
N GLU A 284 31.85 -18.22 13.29
CA GLU A 284 31.50 -19.46 13.97
C GLU A 284 30.68 -19.14 15.23
N ARG A 285 29.53 -19.79 15.39
CA ARG A 285 28.64 -19.51 16.52
C ARG A 285 29.35 -19.87 17.82
N LEU A 286 29.60 -18.85 18.64
CA LEU A 286 30.19 -19.02 19.97
C LEU A 286 29.32 -19.95 20.82
N ASP A 287 29.96 -20.66 21.76
CA ASP A 287 29.23 -21.47 22.73
C ASP A 287 28.36 -20.60 23.66
N GLY A 288 27.43 -21.21 24.40
CA GLY A 288 26.52 -20.49 25.29
C GLY A 288 27.22 -19.65 26.37
N ALA A 289 28.28 -20.18 26.97
CA ALA A 289 29.02 -19.56 28.05
C ALA A 289 30.01 -18.49 27.55
N GLU A 290 30.62 -18.70 26.39
CA GLU A 290 31.48 -17.74 25.71
C GLU A 290 30.67 -16.54 25.22
N ALA A 291 29.51 -16.76 24.59
CA ALA A 291 28.61 -15.68 24.21
C ALA A 291 28.17 -14.85 25.43
N ALA A 292 27.88 -15.48 26.56
CA ALA A 292 27.53 -14.79 27.80
C ALA A 292 28.69 -13.89 28.31
N ARG A 293 29.93 -14.42 28.30
CA ARG A 293 31.14 -13.66 28.67
C ARG A 293 31.36 -12.44 27.77
N VAL A 294 31.22 -12.60 26.45
CA VAL A 294 31.35 -11.50 25.48
C VAL A 294 30.27 -10.43 25.71
N ILE A 295 29.03 -10.84 25.98
CA ILE A 295 27.93 -9.90 26.26
C ILE A 295 28.20 -9.10 27.53
N GLU A 296 28.68 -9.77 28.58
CA GLU A 296 29.01 -9.14 29.86
C GLU A 296 30.18 -8.14 29.71
N GLU A 297 31.24 -8.53 29.01
CA GLU A 297 32.36 -7.63 28.70
C GLU A 297 31.90 -6.40 27.92
N CYS A 298 31.08 -6.60 26.89
CA CYS A 298 30.50 -5.50 26.11
C CYS A 298 29.65 -4.57 27.00
N TRP A 299 28.90 -5.13 27.95
CA TRP A 299 28.09 -4.34 28.88
C TRP A 299 28.97 -3.47 29.79
N ARG A 300 30.06 -4.03 30.36
CA ARG A 300 31.03 -3.28 31.18
C ARG A 300 31.70 -2.16 30.39
N GLN A 301 32.01 -2.41 29.12
CA GLN A 301 32.59 -1.42 28.19
C GLN A 301 31.57 -0.42 27.63
N ARG A 302 30.28 -0.51 28.03
CA ARG A 302 29.17 0.33 27.52
C ARG A 302 29.02 0.27 25.99
N VAL A 303 29.31 -0.88 25.39
CA VAL A 303 29.15 -1.12 23.95
C VAL A 303 27.65 -1.18 23.58
N PRO A 304 27.22 -0.62 22.42
CA PRO A 304 25.83 -0.72 21.98
C PRO A 304 25.36 -2.16 21.81
N GLN A 305 24.12 -2.48 22.21
CA GLN A 305 23.56 -3.84 22.18
C GLN A 305 23.66 -4.54 20.82
N ARG A 306 23.49 -3.82 19.70
CA ARG A 306 23.63 -4.39 18.35
C ARG A 306 25.05 -4.88 18.06
N GLU A 307 26.05 -4.15 18.54
CA GLU A 307 27.45 -4.52 18.38
C GLU A 307 27.79 -5.71 19.27
N ALA A 308 27.30 -5.72 20.52
CA ALA A 308 27.43 -6.85 21.41
C ALA A 308 26.75 -8.13 20.84
N ALA A 309 25.59 -7.99 20.18
CA ALA A 309 24.90 -9.09 19.52
C ALA A 309 25.71 -9.70 18.36
N ARG A 310 26.35 -8.85 17.55
CA ARG A 310 27.28 -9.30 16.50
C ARG A 310 28.49 -10.04 17.09
N ARG A 311 29.17 -9.43 18.07
CA ARG A 311 30.35 -10.03 18.72
C ARG A 311 30.03 -11.34 19.42
N ALA A 312 28.87 -11.45 20.04
CA ALA A 312 28.47 -12.64 20.76
C ALA A 312 27.85 -13.72 19.86
N THR A 313 27.65 -13.46 18.57
CA THR A 313 26.88 -14.33 17.65
C THR A 313 25.49 -14.71 18.21
N ARG A 314 24.79 -13.73 18.79
CA ARG A 314 23.46 -13.89 19.41
C ARG A 314 22.46 -12.88 18.89
N SER A 315 21.17 -13.18 19.07
CA SER A 315 20.11 -12.26 18.66
C SER A 315 20.13 -10.98 19.54
N PRO A 316 19.80 -9.80 18.97
CA PRO A 316 19.70 -8.57 19.76
C PRO A 316 18.72 -8.65 20.93
N ALA A 317 17.66 -9.45 20.80
CA ALA A 317 16.68 -9.68 21.87
C ALA A 317 17.31 -10.40 23.08
N TYR A 318 18.15 -11.42 22.82
CA TYR A 318 18.88 -12.13 23.88
C TYR A 318 19.83 -11.18 24.61
N VAL A 319 20.62 -10.41 23.87
CA VAL A 319 21.56 -9.42 24.45
C VAL A 319 20.83 -8.36 25.27
N SER A 320 19.70 -7.85 24.79
CA SER A 320 18.89 -6.88 25.53
C SER A 320 18.38 -7.44 26.86
N ALA A 321 18.00 -8.73 26.91
CA ALA A 321 17.57 -9.37 28.14
C ALA A 321 18.73 -9.54 29.14
N VAL A 322 19.93 -9.90 28.66
CA VAL A 322 21.13 -10.01 29.50
C VAL A 322 21.54 -8.64 30.04
N TYR A 323 21.58 -7.60 29.21
CA TYR A 323 21.91 -6.23 29.62
C TYR A 323 20.97 -5.71 30.70
N LYS A 324 19.67 -6.05 30.60
CA LYS A 324 18.67 -5.69 31.61
C LYS A 324 18.99 -6.36 32.96
N ARG A 325 19.28 -7.66 32.96
CA ARG A 325 19.64 -8.40 34.19
C ARG A 325 20.92 -7.87 34.83
N LEU A 326 21.95 -7.58 34.03
CA LEU A 326 23.21 -7.01 34.54
C LEU A 326 22.99 -5.62 35.14
N GLY A 327 22.12 -4.79 34.54
CA GLY A 327 21.74 -3.50 35.13
C GLY A 327 21.01 -3.64 36.46
N GLU A 328 20.09 -4.59 36.58
CA GLU A 328 19.37 -4.87 37.84
C GLU A 328 20.32 -5.37 38.95
N GLN A 329 21.37 -6.13 38.61
CA GLN A 329 22.38 -6.60 39.55
C GLN A 329 23.31 -5.47 40.03
N ASP A 330 23.80 -4.61 39.12
CA ASP A 330 24.66 -3.47 39.44
C ASP A 330 23.95 -2.45 40.36
N ASP A 331 22.66 -2.20 40.11
CA ASP A 331 21.82 -1.35 40.97
C ASP A 331 21.64 -1.96 42.38
N GLY A 332 21.53 -3.30 42.48
CA GLY A 332 21.41 -4.02 43.74
C GLY A 332 22.69 -3.97 44.58
N ASP A 333 23.84 -4.21 43.94
CA ASP A 333 25.14 -4.20 44.60
C ASP A 333 25.51 -2.78 45.09
N ALA A 334 25.22 -1.75 44.30
CA ALA A 334 25.41 -0.36 44.71
C ALA A 334 24.55 0.03 45.93
N GLY A 335 23.33 -0.51 46.03
CA GLY A 335 22.45 -0.30 47.19
C GLY A 335 22.95 -0.98 48.46
N ALA A 336 23.57 -2.17 48.35
CA ALA A 336 24.09 -2.92 49.48
C ALA A 336 25.35 -2.30 50.10
N VAL A 337 26.21 -1.66 49.30
CA VAL A 337 27.43 -0.98 49.79
C VAL A 337 27.11 0.33 50.53
N ALA A 338 25.94 0.93 50.27
CA ALA A 338 25.53 2.19 50.87
C ALA A 338 24.80 2.05 52.22
N ALA A 339 24.45 0.83 52.63
CA ALA A 339 23.74 0.51 53.88
C ALA A 339 24.71 0.05 54.98
#